data_AF-A0A3S3Q810-F1
#
_entry.id   AF-A0A3S3Q810-F1
#
_cell.length_a   1.000
_cell.length_b   1.000
_cell.length_c   1.000
_cell.angle_alpha   90.00
_cell.angle_beta   90.00
_cell.angle_gamma   90.00
#
_symmetry.space_group_name_H-M   'P 1'
#
loop_
_entity.id
_entity.type
_entity.pdbx_description
1 polymer ?
#
loop_
_entity_poly.entity_id
_entity_poly.type
_entity_poly.pdbx_seq_one_letter_code
_entity_poly.pdbx_strand_id
1 'polypeptide(L)'
;NLFAFLNNVTGKEISDIFDAEWIYEFLKEEELFGYKLPDWLNETIYLQLYDVAVHTFYFQYSTHLSQRLRAGLLLKEIRRKFRVAGKIEHESDKKIEENNRNETFFKLNIFSTHDANLAALMSALQVFSMKVPPYGSCLIFELHLEFNELIVKSFYLNETETENPIALKLFGMEQRLKFSVFEEKISEIIPNDWRQDLDIDYISCLPCLTAIHRHGDRTPIISYPKDPYADTSNWPDGWGQLTMTEPRIVDGMLNPSSHCPTAEKESRRVRSSPEVLNFQESYKDLFDYLTLNTGRNVTDMFIAEQIHDCLLIEKENGFELPPWVNHKVLTQLIKITANSFYFDFSTKLLHRLRAGLILKDIRRRFKDISADPLKKSSSYLEENSHPNTVKKLFIYSTHDTLLAALLNALGVFNMQAPPYGSSIIFELHSENESDHIIKAFYLNETQSENPWPLLLPTCSSMKYCKLGVFLHNTEELVPENWRKECGLPTEDQTPSSGLSECPPPLSLHGEDIKKTEEKHEEL
;
A
#
# COMPACT_ATOMS: atom_id res chain seq x y z
N ASN A 1 -29.49 -19.41 18.32
CA ASN A 1 -29.66 -18.34 19.34
C ASN A 1 -28.95 -17.05 18.98
N LEU A 2 -27.74 -17.08 18.38
CA LEU A 2 -27.01 -15.87 17.97
C LEU A 2 -27.81 -14.96 17.01
N PHE A 3 -28.35 -15.48 15.90
CA PHE A 3 -29.04 -14.64 14.90
C PHE A 3 -30.28 -13.94 15.47
N ALA A 4 -31.09 -14.63 16.27
CA ALA A 4 -32.24 -14.03 16.95
C ALA A 4 -31.81 -12.92 17.94
N PHE A 5 -30.68 -13.11 18.62
CA PHE A 5 -30.11 -12.07 19.48
C PHE A 5 -29.64 -10.86 18.66
N LEU A 6 -28.88 -11.09 17.58
CA LEU A 6 -28.38 -10.05 16.70
C LEU A 6 -29.54 -9.27 16.03
N ASN A 7 -30.62 -9.94 15.61
CA ASN A 7 -31.84 -9.30 15.08
C ASN A 7 -32.43 -8.31 16.08
N ASN A 8 -32.49 -8.71 17.35
CA ASN A 8 -33.08 -7.88 18.40
C ASN A 8 -32.20 -6.66 18.75
N VAL A 9 -30.87 -6.80 18.75
CA VAL A 9 -29.96 -5.70 19.14
C VAL A 9 -29.56 -4.79 17.99
N THR A 10 -29.56 -5.28 16.74
CA THR A 10 -29.19 -4.49 15.57
C THR A 10 -30.39 -3.94 14.79
N GLY A 11 -31.56 -4.57 14.93
CA GLY A 11 -32.74 -4.26 14.11
C GLY A 11 -32.62 -4.68 12.63
N LYS A 12 -31.52 -5.33 12.23
CA LYS A 12 -31.38 -5.95 10.90
C LYS A 12 -32.05 -7.32 10.88
N GLU A 13 -32.52 -7.74 9.70
CA GLU A 13 -32.96 -9.11 9.46
C GLU A 13 -31.76 -9.97 9.11
N ILE A 14 -31.35 -10.83 10.05
CA ILE A 14 -30.22 -11.75 9.95
C ILE A 14 -30.82 -13.14 9.82
N SER A 15 -30.67 -13.69 8.62
CA SER A 15 -31.26 -14.95 8.21
C SER A 15 -30.21 -16.05 8.03
N ASP A 16 -28.96 -15.67 7.73
CA ASP A 16 -27.86 -16.60 7.50
C ASP A 16 -26.51 -16.10 8.06
N ILE A 17 -25.45 -16.88 7.78
CA ILE A 17 -24.08 -16.60 8.23
C ILE A 17 -23.45 -15.41 7.50
N PHE A 18 -23.91 -15.07 6.30
CA PHE A 18 -23.40 -13.92 5.54
C PHE A 18 -23.94 -12.62 6.15
N ASP A 19 -25.23 -12.59 6.49
CA ASP A 19 -25.84 -11.44 7.19
C ASP A 19 -25.13 -11.14 8.53
N ALA A 20 -24.72 -12.19 9.25
CA ALA A 20 -24.03 -12.09 10.52
C ALA A 20 -22.52 -11.77 10.38
N GLU A 21 -21.87 -12.21 9.31
CA GLU A 21 -20.48 -11.84 8.97
C GLU A 21 -20.35 -10.33 8.79
N TRP A 22 -21.27 -9.68 8.07
CA TRP A 22 -21.26 -8.23 7.92
C TRP A 22 -21.23 -7.47 9.25
N ILE A 23 -21.94 -7.98 10.28
CA ILE A 23 -21.91 -7.37 11.62
C ILE A 23 -20.53 -7.49 12.25
N TYR A 24 -19.86 -8.63 12.08
CA TYR A 24 -18.49 -8.81 12.54
C TYR A 24 -17.54 -7.81 11.85
N GLU A 25 -17.64 -7.66 10.53
CA GLU A 25 -16.81 -6.72 9.75
C GLU A 25 -16.98 -5.28 10.22
N PHE A 26 -18.22 -4.79 10.34
CA PHE A 26 -18.49 -3.44 10.84
C PHE A 26 -17.89 -3.19 12.22
N LEU A 27 -18.08 -4.12 13.16
CA LEU A 27 -17.53 -3.98 14.52
C LEU A 27 -16.00 -4.01 14.52
N LYS A 28 -15.39 -4.81 13.64
CA LYS A 28 -13.93 -4.89 13.53
C LYS A 28 -13.34 -3.59 12.99
N GLU A 29 -13.99 -2.98 12.01
CA GLU A 29 -13.62 -1.66 11.50
C GLU A 29 -13.79 -0.58 12.56
N GLU A 30 -14.94 -0.54 13.25
CA GLU A 30 -15.17 0.41 14.34
C GLU A 30 -14.07 0.35 15.41
N GLU A 31 -13.68 -0.86 15.81
CA GLU A 31 -12.58 -1.10 16.75
C GLU A 31 -11.24 -0.55 16.22
N LEU A 32 -10.90 -0.83 14.96
CA LEU A 32 -9.67 -0.37 14.31
C LEU A 32 -9.58 1.16 14.24
N PHE A 33 -10.71 1.85 14.06
CA PHE A 33 -10.78 3.30 14.09
C PHE A 33 -10.87 3.91 15.49
N GLY A 34 -10.86 3.06 16.54
CA GLY A 34 -10.92 3.50 17.93
C GLY A 34 -12.30 4.01 18.35
N TYR A 35 -13.37 3.64 17.63
CA TYR A 35 -14.73 3.93 18.06
C TYR A 35 -15.11 3.09 19.28
N LYS A 36 -16.01 3.63 20.10
CA LYS A 36 -16.58 2.89 21.22
C LYS A 36 -17.53 1.83 20.67
N LEU A 37 -17.17 0.55 20.86
CA LEU A 37 -18.02 -0.58 20.47
C LEU A 37 -19.34 -0.62 21.28
N PRO A 38 -20.41 -1.23 20.73
CA PRO A 38 -21.71 -1.28 21.39
C PRO A 38 -21.68 -2.03 22.72
N ASP A 39 -22.44 -1.54 23.71
CA ASP A 39 -22.44 -2.10 25.08
C ASP A 39 -22.96 -3.55 25.15
N TRP A 40 -23.70 -4.02 24.14
CA TRP A 40 -24.18 -5.40 24.05
C TRP A 40 -23.11 -6.39 23.59
N LEU A 41 -22.00 -5.91 23.01
CA LEU A 41 -20.93 -6.74 22.48
C LEU A 41 -19.97 -7.16 23.60
N ASN A 42 -20.21 -8.34 24.17
CA ASN A 42 -19.26 -8.97 25.09
C ASN A 42 -18.32 -9.93 24.35
N GLU A 43 -17.27 -10.39 25.04
CA GLU A 43 -16.26 -11.32 24.49
C GLU A 43 -16.87 -12.59 23.88
N THR A 44 -17.92 -13.15 24.49
CA THR A 44 -18.57 -14.36 23.98
C THR A 44 -19.27 -14.11 22.65
N ILE A 45 -19.99 -12.99 22.52
CA ILE A 45 -20.68 -12.63 21.28
C ILE A 45 -19.65 -12.29 20.19
N TYR A 46 -18.58 -11.57 20.56
CA TYR A 46 -17.50 -11.25 19.63
C TYR A 46 -16.83 -12.52 19.08
N LEU A 47 -16.51 -13.49 19.93
CA LEU A 47 -15.95 -14.77 19.50
C LEU A 47 -16.91 -15.58 18.63
N GLN A 48 -18.21 -15.53 18.90
CA GLN A 48 -19.23 -16.16 18.06
C GLN A 48 -19.34 -15.50 16.68
N LEU A 49 -19.28 -14.17 16.63
CA LEU A 49 -19.26 -13.41 15.38
C LEU A 49 -17.99 -13.68 14.57
N TYR A 50 -16.83 -13.75 15.23
CA TYR A 50 -15.58 -14.16 14.60
C TYR A 50 -15.66 -15.59 14.03
N ASP A 51 -16.22 -16.53 14.78
CA ASP A 51 -16.41 -17.91 14.34
C ASP A 51 -17.34 -17.98 13.11
N VAL A 52 -18.41 -17.17 13.09
CA VAL A 52 -19.28 -17.02 11.91
C VAL A 52 -18.48 -16.53 10.71
N ALA A 53 -17.72 -15.44 10.82
CA ALA A 53 -16.93 -14.88 9.73
C ALA A 53 -15.92 -15.92 9.17
N VAL A 54 -15.19 -16.60 10.04
CA VAL A 54 -14.26 -17.68 9.63
C VAL A 54 -14.97 -18.79 8.84
N HIS A 55 -16.14 -19.22 9.30
CA HIS A 55 -16.90 -20.27 8.63
C HIS A 55 -17.52 -19.79 7.32
N THR A 56 -17.92 -18.53 7.22
CA THR A 56 -18.41 -17.94 5.96
C THR A 56 -17.34 -18.03 4.87
N PHE A 57 -16.10 -17.63 5.18
CA PHE A 57 -14.95 -17.81 4.29
C PHE A 57 -14.74 -19.29 3.90
N TYR A 58 -14.77 -20.21 4.88
CA TYR A 58 -14.61 -21.63 4.59
C TYR A 58 -15.70 -22.16 3.64
N PHE A 59 -16.98 -21.87 3.91
CA PHE A 59 -18.08 -22.34 3.07
C PHE A 59 -18.05 -21.73 1.67
N GLN A 60 -17.67 -20.45 1.56
CA GLN A 60 -17.56 -19.77 0.28
C GLN A 60 -16.47 -20.36 -0.62
N TYR A 61 -15.37 -20.87 -0.04
CA TYR A 61 -14.18 -21.28 -0.80
C TYR A 61 -13.82 -22.77 -0.73
N SER A 62 -14.57 -23.60 -0.01
CA SER A 62 -14.27 -25.03 0.18
C SER A 62 -14.61 -25.91 -1.03
N THR A 63 -15.50 -25.48 -1.92
CA THR A 63 -15.90 -26.29 -3.08
C THR A 63 -14.88 -26.22 -4.21
N HIS A 64 -14.66 -27.33 -4.92
CA HIS A 64 -13.76 -27.39 -6.07
C HIS A 64 -14.11 -26.37 -7.16
N LEU A 65 -15.41 -26.16 -7.42
CA LEU A 65 -15.87 -25.14 -8.38
C LEU A 65 -15.50 -23.73 -7.92
N SER A 66 -15.71 -23.39 -6.65
CA SER A 66 -15.34 -22.08 -6.11
C SER A 66 -13.83 -21.84 -6.17
N GLN A 67 -13.02 -22.84 -5.78
CA GLN A 67 -11.56 -22.78 -5.88
C GLN A 67 -11.11 -22.52 -7.31
N ARG A 68 -11.68 -23.23 -8.28
CA ARG A 68 -11.38 -23.04 -9.71
C ARG A 68 -11.75 -21.66 -10.22
N LEU A 69 -12.93 -21.14 -9.86
CA LEU A 69 -13.41 -19.83 -10.31
C LEU A 69 -12.68 -18.66 -9.65
N ARG A 70 -12.27 -18.79 -8.38
CA ARG A 70 -11.74 -17.68 -7.57
C ARG A 70 -10.22 -17.68 -7.42
N ALA A 71 -9.58 -18.85 -7.38
CA ALA A 71 -8.13 -18.99 -7.27
C ALA A 71 -7.46 -19.49 -8.57
N GLY A 72 -8.21 -20.15 -9.45
CA GLY A 72 -7.66 -20.83 -10.62
C GLY A 72 -6.92 -19.92 -11.60
N LEU A 73 -7.40 -18.71 -11.86
CA LEU A 73 -6.72 -17.75 -12.75
C LEU A 73 -5.39 -17.29 -12.18
N LEU A 74 -5.33 -16.96 -10.88
CA LEU A 74 -4.08 -16.55 -10.23
C LEU A 74 -3.08 -17.71 -10.14
N LEU A 75 -3.53 -18.93 -9.80
CA LEU A 75 -2.67 -20.12 -9.82
C LEU A 75 -2.12 -20.43 -11.21
N LYS A 76 -2.92 -20.17 -12.25
CA LYS A 76 -2.47 -20.30 -13.64
C LYS A 76 -1.32 -19.37 -13.94
N GLU A 77 -1.45 -18.12 -13.49
CA GLU A 77 -0.45 -17.09 -13.70
C GLU A 77 0.84 -17.39 -12.93
N ILE A 78 0.73 -17.80 -11.66
CA ILE A 78 1.88 -18.27 -10.85
C ILE A 78 2.59 -19.43 -11.57
N ARG A 79 1.83 -20.43 -12.05
CA ARG A 79 2.39 -21.56 -12.81
C ARG A 79 3.11 -21.11 -14.08
N ARG A 80 2.52 -20.18 -14.85
CA ARG A 80 3.11 -19.62 -16.07
C ARG A 80 4.46 -18.97 -15.75
N LYS A 81 4.50 -18.07 -14.76
CA LYS A 81 5.72 -17.39 -14.30
C LYS A 81 6.79 -18.39 -13.83
N PHE A 82 6.41 -19.44 -13.10
CA PHE A 82 7.34 -20.47 -12.64
C PHE A 82 7.90 -21.33 -13.79
N ARG A 83 7.10 -21.64 -14.83
CA ARG A 83 7.59 -22.33 -16.04
C ARG A 83 8.63 -21.51 -16.79
N VAL A 84 8.38 -20.21 -16.96
CA VAL A 84 9.34 -19.29 -17.61
C VAL A 84 10.64 -19.26 -16.82
N ALA A 85 10.56 -19.08 -15.50
CA ALA A 85 11.71 -19.10 -14.61
C ALA A 85 12.51 -20.40 -14.70
N GLY A 86 11.83 -21.54 -14.66
CA GLY A 86 12.46 -22.85 -14.70
C GLY A 86 13.20 -23.15 -16.01
N LYS A 87 12.67 -22.71 -17.16
CA LYS A 87 13.35 -22.87 -18.46
C LYS A 87 14.67 -22.11 -18.49
N ILE A 88 14.65 -20.85 -18.06
CA ILE A 88 15.83 -19.98 -18.01
C ILE A 88 16.94 -20.60 -17.16
N GLU A 89 16.60 -21.16 -16.00
CA GLU A 89 17.58 -21.77 -15.08
C GLU A 89 18.14 -23.11 -15.58
N HIS A 90 17.38 -23.91 -16.33
CA HIS A 90 17.90 -25.16 -16.92
C HIS A 90 18.71 -24.95 -18.21
N GLU A 91 18.50 -23.83 -18.91
CA GLU A 91 19.12 -23.52 -20.20
C GLU A 91 20.40 -22.68 -20.08
N SER A 92 20.85 -22.41 -18.85
CA SER A 92 21.97 -21.51 -18.51
C SER A 92 23.36 -21.95 -19.00
N ASP A 93 23.48 -22.85 -19.98
CA ASP A 93 24.78 -23.27 -20.52
C ASP A 93 24.84 -23.65 -22.01
N LYS A 94 23.79 -23.46 -22.84
CA LYS A 94 23.94 -23.61 -24.31
C LYS A 94 22.78 -23.01 -25.11
N LYS A 95 23.05 -21.85 -25.73
CA LYS A 95 22.39 -21.31 -26.93
C LYS A 95 20.86 -21.39 -26.95
N ILE A 96 20.21 -20.33 -26.50
CA ILE A 96 18.87 -19.98 -27.01
C ILE A 96 18.93 -18.56 -27.53
N GLU A 97 19.45 -18.47 -28.75
CA GLU A 97 19.00 -17.49 -29.71
C GLU A 97 17.79 -18.10 -30.45
N GLU A 98 16.78 -17.25 -30.67
CA GLU A 98 15.84 -17.26 -31.81
C GLU A 98 14.42 -17.85 -31.70
N ASN A 99 14.02 -18.78 -30.82
CA ASN A 99 12.73 -19.49 -31.06
C ASN A 99 11.64 -19.51 -29.98
N ASN A 100 11.71 -18.78 -28.87
CA ASN A 100 10.54 -18.59 -27.99
C ASN A 100 10.58 -17.20 -27.34
N ARG A 101 10.24 -16.18 -28.11
CA ARG A 101 10.08 -14.80 -27.61
C ARG A 101 8.68 -14.61 -27.07
N ASN A 102 8.58 -13.80 -26.02
CA ASN A 102 7.39 -13.11 -25.51
C ASN A 102 6.93 -13.38 -24.06
N GLU A 103 7.80 -13.80 -23.13
CA GLU A 103 7.43 -13.71 -21.70
C GLU A 103 8.55 -13.03 -20.90
N THR A 104 8.28 -11.81 -20.42
CA THR A 104 9.16 -11.06 -19.51
C THR A 104 9.36 -11.84 -18.21
N PHE A 105 10.62 -12.16 -17.91
CA PHE A 105 11.02 -12.87 -16.70
C PHE A 105 11.24 -11.89 -15.55
N PHE A 106 10.32 -11.91 -14.58
CA PHE A 106 10.48 -11.18 -13.33
C PHE A 106 10.91 -12.13 -12.22
N LYS A 107 12.01 -11.79 -11.53
CA LYS A 107 12.49 -12.53 -10.34
C LYS A 107 11.53 -12.45 -9.16
N LEU A 108 10.61 -11.48 -9.18
CA LEU A 108 9.56 -11.30 -8.19
C LEU A 108 8.28 -10.84 -8.89
N ASN A 109 7.14 -11.42 -8.51
CA ASN A 109 5.82 -10.97 -8.92
C ASN A 109 5.01 -10.66 -7.65
N ILE A 110 4.37 -9.50 -7.60
CA ILE A 110 3.51 -9.08 -6.48
C ILE A 110 2.10 -8.90 -7.02
N PHE A 111 1.12 -9.53 -6.36
CA PHE A 111 -0.29 -9.38 -6.64
C PHE A 111 -0.96 -8.75 -5.43
N SER A 112 -1.68 -7.64 -5.63
CA SER A 112 -2.53 -7.05 -4.58
C SER A 112 -3.93 -7.65 -4.70
N THR A 113 -4.50 -8.13 -3.59
CA THR A 113 -5.80 -8.82 -3.58
C THR A 113 -6.54 -8.59 -2.28
N HIS A 114 -7.85 -8.86 -2.26
CA HIS A 114 -8.62 -8.88 -1.01
C HIS A 114 -8.33 -10.15 -0.19
N ASP A 115 -8.66 -10.10 1.10
CA ASP A 115 -8.69 -11.24 2.02
C ASP A 115 -9.49 -12.44 1.46
N ALA A 116 -10.61 -12.16 0.79
CA ALA A 116 -11.41 -13.14 0.05
C ALA A 116 -10.59 -13.94 -0.97
N ASN A 117 -9.69 -13.28 -1.71
CA ASN A 117 -8.81 -13.95 -2.67
C ASN A 117 -7.74 -14.77 -1.98
N LEU A 118 -7.14 -14.26 -0.89
CA LEU A 118 -6.15 -14.99 -0.10
C LEU A 118 -6.76 -16.26 0.49
N ALA A 119 -7.95 -16.17 1.09
CA ALA A 119 -8.66 -17.31 1.63
C ALA A 119 -9.07 -18.31 0.55
N ALA A 120 -9.50 -17.84 -0.63
CA ALA A 120 -9.77 -18.71 -1.77
C ALA A 120 -8.51 -19.46 -2.22
N LEU A 121 -7.36 -18.77 -2.28
CA LEU A 121 -6.07 -19.36 -2.66
C LEU A 121 -5.59 -20.37 -1.61
N MET A 122 -5.66 -20.02 -0.32
CA MET A 122 -5.32 -20.93 0.78
C MET A 122 -6.22 -22.16 0.81
N SER A 123 -7.51 -21.99 0.51
CA SER A 123 -8.47 -23.10 0.44
C SER A 123 -8.13 -24.03 -0.72
N ALA A 124 -7.88 -23.47 -1.91
CA ALA A 124 -7.45 -24.22 -3.09
C ALA A 124 -6.14 -25.01 -2.85
N LEU A 125 -5.22 -24.42 -2.07
CA LEU A 125 -3.94 -25.03 -1.71
C LEU A 125 -4.01 -25.92 -0.46
N GLN A 126 -5.18 -26.08 0.14
CA GLN A 126 -5.45 -26.86 1.36
C GLN A 126 -4.58 -26.44 2.56
N VAL A 127 -4.38 -25.14 2.72
CA VAL A 127 -3.62 -24.52 3.83
C VAL A 127 -4.44 -23.45 4.57
N PHE A 128 -5.73 -23.32 4.25
CA PHE A 128 -6.61 -22.41 4.97
C PHE A 128 -6.77 -22.87 6.42
N SER A 129 -6.42 -21.99 7.37
CA SER A 129 -6.24 -22.34 8.78
C SER A 129 -7.46 -22.02 9.66
N MET A 130 -8.64 -21.84 9.06
CA MET A 130 -9.86 -21.38 9.75
C MET A 130 -9.60 -20.07 10.51
N LYS A 131 -8.99 -19.12 9.82
CA LYS A 131 -8.77 -17.75 10.29
C LYS A 131 -9.02 -16.80 9.13
N VAL A 132 -9.71 -15.69 9.40
CA VAL A 132 -9.84 -14.59 8.43
C VAL A 132 -8.45 -14.00 8.19
N PRO A 133 -7.97 -13.91 6.94
CA PRO A 133 -6.69 -13.26 6.65
C PRO A 133 -6.76 -11.79 7.08
N PRO A 134 -5.90 -11.32 8.00
CA PRO A 134 -5.95 -9.93 8.44
C PRO A 134 -5.35 -9.00 7.38
N TYR A 135 -5.55 -7.70 7.57
CA TYR A 135 -4.97 -6.68 6.70
C TYR A 135 -3.45 -6.78 6.62
N GLY A 136 -2.92 -6.67 5.40
CA GLY A 136 -1.48 -6.79 5.14
C GLY A 136 -0.94 -8.23 5.15
N SER A 137 -1.79 -9.24 5.36
CA SER A 137 -1.38 -10.64 5.23
C SER A 137 -0.98 -10.98 3.78
N CYS A 138 -0.07 -11.94 3.63
CA CYS A 138 0.55 -12.24 2.32
C CYS A 138 0.86 -13.73 2.15
N LEU A 139 0.58 -14.27 0.95
CA LEU A 139 1.04 -15.59 0.53
C LEU A 139 2.25 -15.45 -0.39
N ILE A 140 3.33 -16.15 -0.04
CA ILE A 140 4.61 -16.08 -0.73
C ILE A 140 4.89 -17.45 -1.34
N PHE A 141 5.23 -17.48 -2.63
CA PHE A 141 5.72 -18.66 -3.32
C PHE A 141 7.14 -18.39 -3.84
N GLU A 142 8.08 -19.25 -3.47
CA GLU A 142 9.45 -19.18 -3.94
C GLU A 142 9.76 -20.40 -4.81
N LEU A 143 10.36 -20.18 -5.98
CA LEU A 143 10.88 -21.25 -6.84
C LEU A 143 12.41 -21.31 -6.69
N HIS A 144 12.92 -22.47 -6.30
CA HIS A 144 14.34 -22.72 -6.05
C HIS A 144 14.85 -23.77 -7.04
N LEU A 145 16.06 -23.60 -7.59
CA LEU A 145 16.79 -24.67 -8.28
C LEU A 145 17.70 -25.36 -7.26
N GLU A 146 17.41 -26.61 -6.93
CA GLU A 146 18.17 -27.40 -5.95
C GLU A 146 18.58 -28.74 -6.58
N PHE A 147 19.87 -29.04 -6.68
CA PHE A 147 20.38 -30.29 -7.27
C PHE A 147 19.79 -30.62 -8.65
N ASN A 148 19.61 -29.60 -9.50
CA ASN A 148 18.99 -29.71 -10.83
C ASN A 148 17.50 -30.10 -10.80
N GLU A 149 16.81 -29.89 -9.68
CA GLU A 149 15.36 -29.99 -9.56
C GLU A 149 14.76 -28.65 -9.12
N LEU A 150 13.61 -28.30 -9.69
CA LEU A 150 12.85 -27.11 -9.27
C LEU A 150 11.99 -27.43 -8.06
N ILE A 151 12.14 -26.65 -7.00
CA ILE A 151 11.46 -26.81 -5.71
C ILE A 151 10.65 -25.54 -5.41
N VAL A 152 9.36 -25.72 -5.14
CA VAL A 152 8.46 -24.69 -4.62
C VAL A 152 8.49 -24.73 -3.10
N LYS A 153 8.76 -23.57 -2.49
CA LYS A 153 8.56 -23.31 -1.07
C LYS A 153 7.45 -22.28 -0.93
N SER A 154 6.65 -22.37 0.12
CA SER A 154 5.53 -21.45 0.31
C SER A 154 5.44 -20.98 1.75
N PHE A 155 5.05 -19.73 1.92
CA PHE A 155 4.97 -19.08 3.21
C PHE A 155 3.72 -18.22 3.33
N TYR A 156 3.24 -18.05 4.55
CA TYR A 156 2.15 -17.14 4.89
C TYR A 156 2.62 -16.13 5.93
N LEU A 157 2.55 -14.86 5.58
CA LEU A 157 2.72 -13.77 6.53
C LEU A 157 1.35 -13.42 7.08
N ASN A 158 1.13 -13.71 8.37
CA ASN A 158 -0.16 -13.46 8.99
C ASN A 158 -0.33 -11.97 9.28
N GLU A 159 0.65 -11.29 9.89
CA GLU A 159 0.49 -9.90 10.35
C GLU A 159 1.73 -9.05 10.04
N THR A 160 1.55 -7.74 9.93
CA THR A 160 2.60 -6.74 9.68
C THR A 160 3.69 -6.70 10.75
N GLU A 161 3.41 -7.13 11.98
CA GLU A 161 4.37 -7.12 13.09
C GLU A 161 5.27 -8.37 13.15
N THR A 162 4.86 -9.47 12.49
CA THR A 162 5.67 -10.69 12.49
C THR A 162 6.74 -10.62 11.41
N GLU A 163 8.01 -10.44 11.80
CA GLU A 163 9.11 -10.38 10.83
C GLU A 163 9.35 -11.69 10.06
N ASN A 164 8.84 -12.83 10.56
CA ASN A 164 9.12 -14.16 10.02
C ASN A 164 7.85 -14.80 9.45
N PRO A 165 7.81 -15.12 8.14
CA PRO A 165 6.66 -15.73 7.52
C PRO A 165 6.56 -17.23 7.89
N ILE A 166 5.33 -17.73 8.03
CA ILE A 166 5.02 -19.10 8.42
C ILE A 166 5.18 -20.03 7.23
N ALA A 167 6.08 -21.01 7.29
CA ALA A 167 6.26 -22.00 6.22
C ALA A 167 5.04 -22.93 6.08
N LEU A 168 4.49 -23.00 4.88
CA LEU A 168 3.27 -23.73 4.54
C LEU A 168 3.56 -25.14 4.01
N LYS A 169 2.62 -26.05 4.28
CA LYS A 169 2.59 -27.43 3.75
C LYS A 169 1.46 -27.56 2.74
N LEU A 170 1.74 -27.17 1.48
CA LEU A 170 0.73 -27.19 0.42
C LEU A 170 0.16 -28.60 0.25
N PHE A 171 -1.16 -28.72 0.11
CA PHE A 171 -1.86 -30.01 -0.08
C PHE A 171 -1.57 -31.05 1.01
N GLY A 172 -1.22 -30.60 2.22
CA GLY A 172 -0.80 -31.49 3.33
C GLY A 172 0.55 -32.17 3.11
N MET A 173 1.35 -31.71 2.13
CA MET A 173 2.63 -32.30 1.76
C MET A 173 3.81 -31.68 2.52
N GLU A 174 5.04 -32.02 2.12
CA GLU A 174 6.24 -31.41 2.66
C GLU A 174 6.35 -29.92 2.30
N GLN A 175 7.07 -29.14 3.11
CA GLN A 175 7.30 -27.71 2.87
C GLN A 175 8.12 -27.43 1.59
N ARG A 176 8.85 -28.44 1.10
CA ARG A 176 9.64 -28.39 -0.12
C ARG A 176 8.94 -29.29 -1.14
N LEU A 177 8.25 -28.69 -2.09
CA LEU A 177 7.46 -29.43 -3.06
C LEU A 177 8.12 -29.36 -4.44
N LYS A 178 8.34 -30.50 -5.11
CA LYS A 178 8.84 -30.47 -6.49
C LYS A 178 7.86 -29.69 -7.37
N PHE A 179 8.37 -28.81 -8.23
CA PHE A 179 7.52 -27.98 -9.10
C PHE A 179 6.60 -28.84 -9.97
N SER A 180 7.06 -29.97 -10.49
CA SER A 180 6.22 -30.92 -11.24
C SER A 180 5.02 -31.44 -10.44
N VAL A 181 5.19 -31.71 -9.16
CA VAL A 181 4.10 -32.15 -8.26
C VAL A 181 3.16 -30.99 -7.95
N PHE A 182 3.70 -29.78 -7.71
CA PHE A 182 2.90 -28.57 -7.56
C PHE A 182 2.01 -28.34 -8.79
N GLU A 183 2.58 -28.45 -10.00
CA GLU A 183 1.85 -28.31 -11.27
C GLU A 183 0.74 -29.34 -11.44
N GLU A 184 1.02 -30.59 -11.09
CA GLU A 184 0.02 -31.67 -11.12
C GLU A 184 -1.16 -31.32 -10.21
N LYS A 185 -0.91 -30.89 -8.98
CA LYS A 185 -1.97 -30.58 -8.00
C LYS A 185 -2.83 -29.38 -8.38
N ILE A 186 -2.25 -28.34 -8.95
CA ILE A 186 -3.02 -27.16 -9.37
C ILE A 186 -3.72 -27.34 -10.73
N SER A 187 -3.41 -28.41 -11.48
CA SER A 187 -3.95 -28.63 -12.82
C SER A 187 -5.48 -28.80 -12.83
N GLU A 188 -6.05 -29.40 -11.76
CA GLU A 188 -7.50 -29.58 -11.59
C GLU A 188 -8.22 -28.24 -11.30
N ILE A 189 -7.49 -27.30 -10.70
CA ILE A 189 -7.98 -25.99 -10.24
C ILE A 189 -7.88 -24.93 -11.34
N ILE A 190 -6.92 -25.03 -12.25
CA ILE A 190 -6.66 -24.00 -13.27
C ILE A 190 -7.64 -24.08 -14.46
N PRO A 191 -8.15 -22.92 -14.97
CA PRO A 191 -8.94 -22.87 -16.20
C PRO A 191 -8.10 -22.97 -17.49
N ASN A 192 -8.68 -23.56 -18.54
CA ASN A 192 -8.02 -23.73 -19.85
C ASN A 192 -8.10 -22.42 -20.69
N ASP A 193 -6.91 -22.01 -21.17
CA ASP A 193 -6.42 -20.90 -22.03
C ASP A 193 -7.14 -19.59 -22.40
N TRP A 194 -6.38 -18.48 -22.23
CA TRP A 194 -6.31 -17.31 -23.10
C TRP A 194 -4.89 -16.63 -23.03
N ARG A 195 -4.22 -16.58 -24.21
CA ARG A 195 -2.97 -15.95 -24.78
C ARG A 195 -2.08 -14.99 -23.95
N GLN A 196 -0.72 -15.05 -23.99
CA GLN A 196 0.32 -14.82 -25.04
C GLN A 196 0.60 -13.33 -25.39
N ASP A 197 1.74 -12.80 -24.90
CA ASP A 197 2.84 -12.14 -25.64
C ASP A 197 3.46 -10.85 -24.98
N LEU A 198 4.78 -10.76 -24.65
CA LEU A 198 5.83 -9.85 -25.20
C LEU A 198 7.19 -9.80 -24.42
N ASP A 199 8.22 -9.18 -25.04
CA ASP A 199 9.68 -9.47 -25.11
C ASP A 199 10.63 -8.54 -24.27
N ILE A 200 11.91 -8.95 -24.10
CA ILE A 200 13.20 -8.20 -23.87
C ILE A 200 14.08 -8.52 -22.62
N ASP A 201 15.38 -8.70 -22.92
CA ASP A 201 16.57 -9.12 -22.14
C ASP A 201 17.25 -8.12 -21.18
N TYR A 202 17.75 -8.63 -20.05
CA TYR A 202 19.15 -8.45 -19.55
C TYR A 202 19.41 -9.35 -18.32
N ILE A 203 20.42 -10.25 -18.34
CA ILE A 203 20.82 -11.00 -17.14
C ILE A 203 21.84 -10.16 -16.37
N SER A 204 21.35 -9.45 -15.35
CA SER A 204 22.17 -8.96 -14.25
C SER A 204 21.73 -9.63 -12.94
N CYS A 205 22.70 -9.97 -12.09
CA CYS A 205 22.39 -10.51 -10.77
C CYS A 205 21.73 -9.40 -9.94
N LEU A 206 20.50 -9.64 -9.46
CA LEU A 206 19.69 -8.70 -8.67
C LEU A 206 19.81 -9.07 -7.18
N PRO A 207 20.78 -8.51 -6.44
CA PRO A 207 20.93 -8.70 -5.01
C PRO A 207 19.80 -8.09 -4.18
N CYS A 208 19.21 -6.97 -4.61
CA CYS A 208 18.15 -6.30 -3.83
C CYS A 208 17.10 -5.61 -4.71
N LEU A 209 15.83 -5.73 -4.32
CA LEU A 209 14.70 -4.98 -4.87
C LEU A 209 14.04 -4.15 -3.75
N THR A 210 13.74 -2.88 -4.03
CA THR A 210 12.94 -2.02 -3.16
C THR A 210 11.77 -1.46 -3.95
N ALA A 211 10.54 -1.77 -3.54
CA ALA A 211 9.32 -1.27 -4.16
C ALA A 211 8.56 -0.35 -3.18
N ILE A 212 8.17 0.83 -3.64
CA ILE A 212 7.36 1.80 -2.90
C ILE A 212 6.07 1.96 -3.69
N HIS A 213 4.95 1.52 -3.12
CA HIS A 213 3.67 1.39 -3.80
C HIS A 213 2.60 2.26 -3.16
N ARG A 214 1.83 2.98 -3.98
CA ARG A 214 0.61 3.64 -3.54
C ARG A 214 -0.42 2.57 -3.19
N HIS A 215 -1.15 2.74 -2.11
CA HIS A 215 -2.30 1.91 -1.78
C HIS A 215 -3.26 1.72 -2.98
N GLY A 216 -4.05 0.64 -2.92
CA GLY A 216 -5.09 0.36 -3.92
C GLY A 216 -6.22 1.40 -3.89
N ASP A 217 -7.25 1.14 -4.69
CA ASP A 217 -8.44 1.98 -4.76
C ASP A 217 -9.04 2.16 -3.35
N ARG A 218 -9.46 3.39 -3.05
CA ARG A 218 -10.11 3.75 -1.78
C ARG A 218 -11.36 4.57 -2.04
N THR A 219 -12.25 4.59 -1.07
CA THR A 219 -13.34 5.58 -1.01
C THR A 219 -12.75 6.99 -0.87
N PRO A 220 -13.47 8.06 -1.27
CA PRO A 220 -12.95 9.41 -1.12
C PRO A 220 -12.72 9.73 0.36
N ILE A 221 -11.81 10.66 0.67
CA ILE A 221 -11.53 11.07 2.06
C ILE A 221 -12.50 12.17 2.50
N ILE A 222 -12.98 12.95 1.53
CA ILE A 222 -13.86 14.12 1.68
C ILE A 222 -14.64 14.32 0.38
N SER A 223 -15.82 14.96 0.48
CA SER A 223 -16.69 15.29 -0.66
C SER A 223 -17.08 16.79 -0.68
N TYR A 224 -17.79 17.22 -1.71
CA TYR A 224 -18.27 18.60 -1.90
C TYR A 224 -19.79 18.74 -1.64
N PRO A 225 -20.29 19.92 -1.21
CA PRO A 225 -21.66 20.06 -0.69
C PRO A 225 -22.80 19.68 -1.65
N LYS A 226 -22.59 19.80 -2.97
CA LYS A 226 -23.58 19.40 -4.00
C LYS A 226 -23.26 18.07 -4.67
N ASP A 227 -22.34 17.28 -4.12
CA ASP A 227 -22.04 15.95 -4.64
C ASP A 227 -23.29 15.05 -4.45
N PRO A 228 -23.87 14.51 -5.54
CA PRO A 228 -25.05 13.65 -5.44
C PRO A 228 -24.76 12.33 -4.72
N TYR A 229 -23.49 11.95 -4.56
CA TYR A 229 -23.03 10.74 -3.89
C TYR A 229 -22.36 11.04 -2.52
N ALA A 230 -22.51 12.26 -1.99
CA ALA A 230 -21.95 12.68 -0.70
C ALA A 230 -22.48 11.87 0.50
N ASP A 231 -23.64 11.21 0.35
CA ASP A 231 -24.15 10.35 1.40
C ASP A 231 -23.25 9.11 1.56
N THR A 232 -22.80 8.87 2.79
CA THR A 232 -22.05 7.66 3.20
C THR A 232 -22.73 6.37 2.79
N SER A 233 -24.06 6.34 2.61
CA SER A 233 -24.77 5.15 2.13
C SER A 233 -24.35 4.72 0.72
N ASN A 234 -23.77 5.63 -0.08
CA ASN A 234 -23.23 5.31 -1.40
C ASN A 234 -21.82 4.69 -1.34
N TRP A 235 -21.17 4.71 -0.17
CA TRP A 235 -19.82 4.23 0.07
C TRP A 235 -19.85 3.17 1.20
N PRO A 236 -20.10 1.88 0.87
CA PRO A 236 -20.35 0.83 1.86
C PRO A 236 -19.25 0.69 2.91
N ASP A 237 -18.01 0.98 2.53
CA ASP A 237 -16.82 0.89 3.38
C ASP A 237 -16.54 2.20 4.17
N GLY A 238 -17.30 3.28 3.96
CA GLY A 238 -17.07 4.59 4.60
C GLY A 238 -15.90 5.38 4.01
N TRP A 239 -15.69 6.64 4.41
CA TRP A 239 -14.71 7.56 3.80
C TRP A 239 -13.25 7.20 4.11
N GLY A 240 -12.38 7.24 3.09
CA GLY A 240 -10.92 7.21 3.21
C GLY A 240 -10.30 5.88 3.65
N GLN A 241 -10.97 4.75 3.44
CA GLN A 241 -10.52 3.44 3.92
C GLN A 241 -9.34 2.87 3.12
N LEU A 242 -8.25 2.59 3.84
CA LEU A 242 -7.32 1.44 3.76
C LEU A 242 -6.44 1.52 5.04
N THR A 243 -6.15 0.37 5.68
CA THR A 243 -5.69 0.26 7.08
C THR A 243 -4.32 0.86 7.42
N MET A 244 -4.12 1.18 8.71
CA MET A 244 -2.98 1.92 9.27
C MET A 244 -2.00 1.04 10.05
N THR A 245 -0.68 1.26 9.91
CA THR A 245 0.38 0.59 10.71
C THR A 245 1.00 1.50 11.78
N GLU A 246 0.91 2.83 11.63
CA GLU A 246 1.39 3.85 12.57
C GLU A 246 0.43 5.05 12.57
N PRO A 247 0.30 5.82 13.67
CA PRO A 247 -0.54 7.02 13.67
C PRO A 247 -0.02 8.06 12.65
N ARG A 248 -0.90 8.53 11.77
CA ARG A 248 -0.58 9.46 10.66
C ARG A 248 0.30 10.65 11.06
N ILE A 249 0.14 11.15 12.29
CA ILE A 249 0.81 12.35 12.78
C ILE A 249 2.32 12.12 13.00
N VAL A 250 2.73 10.90 13.37
CA VAL A 250 4.11 10.58 13.75
C VAL A 250 4.90 9.83 12.69
N ASP A 251 4.24 9.31 11.66
CA ASP A 251 4.90 8.63 10.54
C ASP A 251 5.61 9.61 9.59
N GLY A 252 6.80 10.03 9.98
CA GLY A 252 7.67 10.89 9.19
C GLY A 252 8.18 10.27 7.88
N MET A 253 8.12 8.94 7.74
CA MET A 253 8.78 8.22 6.65
C MET A 253 7.83 7.89 5.51
N LEU A 254 6.64 7.36 5.82
CA LEU A 254 5.67 6.89 4.82
C LEU A 254 4.48 7.85 4.66
N ASN A 255 4.33 8.83 5.55
CA ASN A 255 3.32 9.89 5.41
C ASN A 255 3.97 11.28 5.25
N PRO A 256 4.03 11.82 4.03
CA PRO A 256 4.49 13.19 3.79
C PRO A 256 3.64 14.26 4.48
N SER A 257 2.45 13.94 5.00
CA SER A 257 1.61 14.89 5.75
C SER A 257 1.86 14.87 7.26
N SER A 258 2.81 14.06 7.73
CA SER A 258 3.25 14.03 9.14
C SER A 258 3.64 15.42 9.66
N HIS A 259 3.48 15.62 10.98
CA HIS A 259 3.72 16.93 11.56
C HIS A 259 5.21 17.30 11.46
N CYS A 260 5.49 18.40 10.77
CA CYS A 260 6.85 18.93 10.60
C CYS A 260 6.76 20.45 10.42
N PRO A 261 6.87 21.24 11.50
CA PRO A 261 6.73 22.69 11.46
C PRO A 261 7.59 23.39 10.41
N THR A 262 8.83 22.93 10.22
CA THR A 262 9.74 23.47 9.19
C THR A 262 9.21 23.26 7.78
N ALA A 263 8.73 22.05 7.47
CA ALA A 263 8.16 21.74 6.16
C ALA A 263 6.85 22.48 5.92
N GLU A 264 5.98 22.58 6.93
CA GLU A 264 4.72 23.34 6.85
C GLU A 264 4.95 24.84 6.59
N LYS A 265 5.99 25.42 7.17
CA LYS A 265 6.40 26.81 6.90
C LYS A 265 6.87 26.96 5.45
N GLU A 266 7.65 26.01 4.95
CA GLU A 266 8.14 26.04 3.57
C GLU A 266 7.01 25.84 2.55
N SER A 267 6.08 24.90 2.79
CA SER A 267 4.89 24.73 1.94
C SER A 267 4.05 26.01 1.89
N ARG A 268 3.86 26.71 3.01
CA ARG A 268 3.18 28.03 3.02
C ARG A 268 3.93 29.07 2.20
N ARG A 269 5.28 29.11 2.29
CA ARG A 269 6.11 30.01 1.48
C ARG A 269 5.96 29.73 -0.01
N VAL A 270 5.97 28.46 -0.42
CA VAL A 270 5.75 28.05 -1.82
C VAL A 270 4.36 28.43 -2.30
N ARG A 271 3.31 28.15 -1.50
CA ARG A 271 1.92 28.51 -1.86
C ARG A 271 1.72 30.01 -2.04
N SER A 272 2.52 30.84 -1.36
CA SER A 272 2.51 32.30 -1.52
C SER A 272 3.51 32.83 -2.55
N SER A 273 4.15 31.96 -3.35
CA SER A 273 5.13 32.39 -4.34
C SER A 273 4.46 32.98 -5.59
N PRO A 274 5.12 33.91 -6.31
CA PRO A 274 4.57 34.49 -7.54
C PRO A 274 4.19 33.44 -8.59
N GLU A 275 4.94 32.34 -8.68
CA GLU A 275 4.67 31.24 -9.61
C GLU A 275 3.33 30.57 -9.31
N VAL A 276 3.07 30.25 -8.05
CA VAL A 276 1.82 29.62 -7.61
C VAL A 276 0.64 30.59 -7.73
N LEU A 277 0.83 31.85 -7.33
CA LEU A 277 -0.21 32.88 -7.40
C LEU A 277 -0.61 33.17 -8.86
N ASN A 278 0.35 33.28 -9.77
CA ASN A 278 0.08 33.47 -11.20
C ASN A 278 -0.62 32.25 -11.82
N PHE A 279 -0.22 31.04 -11.43
CA PHE A 279 -0.90 29.83 -11.85
C PHE A 279 -2.36 29.83 -11.37
N GLN A 280 -2.61 30.11 -10.09
CA GLN A 280 -3.96 30.18 -9.54
C GLN A 280 -4.82 31.24 -10.23
N GLU A 281 -4.29 32.43 -10.50
CA GLU A 281 -5.04 33.48 -11.20
C GLU A 281 -5.44 33.03 -12.63
N SER A 282 -4.61 32.23 -13.31
CA SER A 282 -4.93 31.69 -14.63
C SER A 282 -6.10 30.68 -14.66
N TYR A 283 -6.50 30.14 -13.50
CA TYR A 283 -7.63 29.22 -13.35
C TYR A 283 -8.81 29.82 -12.59
N LYS A 284 -8.83 31.14 -12.34
CA LYS A 284 -9.89 31.81 -11.60
C LYS A 284 -11.29 31.57 -12.16
N ASP A 285 -11.44 31.66 -13.49
CA ASP A 285 -12.72 31.38 -14.15
C ASP A 285 -13.20 29.94 -13.90
N LEU A 286 -12.26 28.99 -13.80
CA LEU A 286 -12.59 27.61 -13.45
C LEU A 286 -12.98 27.50 -11.97
N PHE A 287 -12.28 28.18 -11.06
CA PHE A 287 -12.62 28.19 -9.64
C PHE A 287 -14.01 28.77 -9.37
N ASP A 288 -14.38 29.86 -10.05
CA ASP A 288 -15.73 30.43 -10.00
C ASP A 288 -16.77 29.44 -10.53
N TYR A 289 -16.46 28.77 -11.65
CA TYR A 289 -17.32 27.75 -12.23
C TYR A 289 -17.51 26.55 -11.30
N LEU A 290 -16.43 26.04 -10.69
CA LEU A 290 -16.49 24.95 -9.72
C LEU A 290 -17.26 25.36 -8.48
N THR A 291 -17.09 26.60 -8.00
CA THR A 291 -17.82 27.11 -6.82
C THR A 291 -19.33 27.11 -7.05
N LEU A 292 -19.76 27.59 -8.21
CA LEU A 292 -21.17 27.61 -8.58
C LEU A 292 -21.77 26.20 -8.64
N ASN A 293 -21.07 25.26 -9.27
CA ASN A 293 -21.58 23.92 -9.57
C ASN A 293 -21.46 22.94 -8.38
N THR A 294 -20.41 23.06 -7.56
CA THR A 294 -20.18 22.19 -6.40
C THR A 294 -20.76 22.73 -5.10
N GLY A 295 -21.06 24.04 -5.04
CA GLY A 295 -21.47 24.72 -3.80
C GLY A 295 -20.36 24.88 -2.77
N ARG A 296 -19.14 24.42 -3.07
CA ARG A 296 -17.95 24.61 -2.24
C ARG A 296 -17.26 25.89 -2.65
N ASN A 297 -16.82 26.72 -1.71
CA ASN A 297 -16.02 27.90 -2.05
C ASN A 297 -14.63 27.46 -2.52
N VAL A 298 -14.39 27.46 -3.83
CA VAL A 298 -13.13 27.06 -4.45
C VAL A 298 -12.25 28.29 -4.62
N THR A 299 -11.23 28.42 -3.78
CA THR A 299 -10.34 29.60 -3.77
C THR A 299 -8.91 29.29 -4.22
N ASP A 300 -8.56 28.01 -4.30
CA ASP A 300 -7.21 27.57 -4.61
C ASP A 300 -7.18 26.20 -5.30
N MET A 301 -5.98 25.82 -5.74
CA MET A 301 -5.73 24.54 -6.43
C MET A 301 -6.03 23.32 -5.56
N PHE A 302 -5.87 23.43 -4.24
CA PHE A 302 -6.05 22.29 -3.34
C PHE A 302 -7.53 21.91 -3.23
N ILE A 303 -8.43 22.89 -3.11
CA ILE A 303 -9.87 22.61 -3.13
C ILE A 303 -10.30 22.04 -4.50
N ALA A 304 -9.75 22.56 -5.59
CA ALA A 304 -10.03 22.05 -6.93
C ALA A 304 -9.49 20.62 -7.14
N GLU A 305 -8.32 20.28 -6.59
CA GLU A 305 -7.76 18.93 -6.60
C GLU A 305 -8.65 17.94 -5.83
N GLN A 306 -9.21 18.32 -4.69
CA GLN A 306 -10.16 17.47 -3.95
C GLN A 306 -11.44 17.19 -4.73
N ILE A 307 -11.95 18.18 -5.47
CA ILE A 307 -13.11 17.98 -6.37
C ILE A 307 -12.72 17.01 -7.48
N HIS A 308 -11.51 17.12 -8.02
CA HIS A 308 -11.01 16.19 -9.04
C HIS A 308 -10.89 14.76 -8.51
N ASP A 309 -10.36 14.54 -7.30
CA ASP A 309 -10.27 13.22 -6.66
C ASP A 309 -11.65 12.57 -6.55
N CYS A 310 -12.65 13.31 -6.08
CA CYS A 310 -14.04 12.84 -5.98
C CYS A 310 -14.60 12.41 -7.34
N LEU A 311 -14.50 13.27 -8.35
CA LEU A 311 -14.98 12.98 -9.71
C LEU A 311 -14.24 11.80 -10.36
N LEU A 312 -12.95 11.63 -10.06
CA LEU A 312 -12.18 10.50 -10.55
C LEU A 312 -12.69 9.19 -9.94
N ILE A 313 -12.86 9.15 -8.62
CA ILE A 313 -13.35 7.98 -7.89
C ILE A 313 -14.77 7.62 -8.36
N GLU A 314 -15.67 8.60 -8.46
CA GLU A 314 -17.03 8.40 -8.99
C GLU A 314 -17.00 7.73 -10.38
N LYS A 315 -16.19 8.28 -11.28
CA LYS A 315 -16.05 7.76 -12.66
C LYS A 315 -15.49 6.33 -12.68
N GLU A 316 -14.46 6.04 -11.88
CA GLU A 316 -13.82 4.73 -11.82
C GLU A 316 -14.76 3.67 -11.23
N ASN A 317 -15.68 4.06 -10.35
CA ASN A 317 -16.74 3.20 -9.82
C ASN A 317 -17.98 3.12 -10.72
N GLY A 318 -17.92 3.68 -11.93
CA GLY A 318 -18.99 3.58 -12.93
C GLY A 318 -20.19 4.49 -12.67
N PHE A 319 -20.08 5.48 -11.78
CA PHE A 319 -21.12 6.48 -11.59
C PHE A 319 -21.19 7.46 -12.77
N GLU A 320 -22.40 7.91 -13.08
CA GLU A 320 -22.59 9.00 -14.03
C GLU A 320 -22.12 10.30 -13.40
N LEU A 321 -21.17 10.97 -14.07
CA LEU A 321 -20.66 12.25 -13.62
C LEU A 321 -21.72 13.35 -13.81
N PRO A 322 -21.73 14.37 -12.92
CA PRO A 322 -22.67 15.47 -13.03
C PRO A 322 -22.63 16.18 -14.40
N PRO A 323 -23.75 16.70 -14.93
CA PRO A 323 -23.80 17.29 -16.28
C PRO A 323 -22.86 18.48 -16.54
N TRP A 324 -22.40 19.14 -15.48
CA TRP A 324 -21.45 20.26 -15.57
C TRP A 324 -20.00 19.79 -15.84
N VAL A 325 -19.71 18.50 -15.61
CA VAL A 325 -18.37 17.90 -15.80
C VAL A 325 -18.23 17.47 -17.26
N ASN A 326 -17.62 18.33 -18.07
CA ASN A 326 -17.26 17.99 -19.44
C ASN A 326 -15.74 17.75 -19.60
N HIS A 327 -15.32 17.28 -20.77
CA HIS A 327 -13.91 16.98 -21.07
C HIS A 327 -12.97 18.17 -20.80
N LYS A 328 -13.40 19.41 -21.06
CA LYS A 328 -12.58 20.60 -20.82
C LYS A 328 -12.34 20.81 -19.33
N VAL A 329 -13.39 20.76 -18.52
CA VAL A 329 -13.32 20.88 -17.05
C VAL A 329 -12.39 19.81 -16.49
N LEU A 330 -12.60 18.54 -16.88
CA LEU A 330 -11.79 17.42 -16.42
C LEU A 330 -10.31 17.59 -16.81
N THR A 331 -10.01 18.01 -18.04
CA THR A 331 -8.63 18.28 -18.49
C THR A 331 -7.95 19.38 -17.67
N GLN A 332 -8.68 20.43 -17.29
CA GLN A 332 -8.13 21.50 -16.46
C GLN A 332 -7.91 21.03 -15.02
N LEU A 333 -8.83 20.25 -14.46
CA LEU A 333 -8.70 19.64 -13.13
C LEU A 333 -7.51 18.68 -13.03
N ILE A 334 -7.27 17.86 -14.06
CA ILE A 334 -6.08 16.99 -14.15
C ILE A 334 -4.80 17.84 -14.10
N LYS A 335 -4.76 18.96 -14.85
CA LYS A 335 -3.60 19.86 -14.84
C LYS A 335 -3.39 20.53 -13.48
N ILE A 336 -4.46 20.98 -12.82
CA ILE A 336 -4.39 21.56 -11.48
C ILE A 336 -3.83 20.54 -10.50
N THR A 337 -4.38 19.31 -10.51
CA THR A 337 -3.95 18.21 -9.63
C THR A 337 -2.46 17.92 -9.80
N ALA A 338 -2.00 17.73 -11.04
CA ALA A 338 -0.59 17.51 -11.33
C ALA A 338 0.33 18.64 -10.81
N ASN A 339 -0.10 19.90 -10.96
CA ASN A 339 0.66 21.05 -10.46
C ASN A 339 0.62 21.14 -8.94
N SER A 340 -0.47 20.75 -8.28
CA SER A 340 -0.54 20.67 -6.82
C SER A 340 0.54 19.74 -6.27
N PHE A 341 0.63 18.52 -6.81
CA PHE A 341 1.68 17.55 -6.44
C PHE A 341 3.10 18.08 -6.72
N TYR A 342 3.30 18.81 -7.82
CA TYR A 342 4.60 19.44 -8.10
C TYR A 342 4.95 20.52 -7.06
N PHE A 343 4.04 21.47 -6.81
CA PHE A 343 4.32 22.60 -5.93
C PHE A 343 4.51 22.18 -4.48
N ASP A 344 3.70 21.23 -3.97
CA ASP A 344 3.81 20.71 -2.60
C ASP A 344 5.17 20.06 -2.30
N PHE A 345 5.93 19.69 -3.34
CA PHE A 345 7.28 19.12 -3.23
C PHE A 345 8.30 19.80 -4.15
N SER A 346 8.17 21.11 -4.41
CA SER A 346 9.00 21.80 -5.43
C SER A 346 10.38 22.26 -4.95
N THR A 347 10.70 22.16 -3.66
CA THR A 347 11.93 22.72 -3.08
C THR A 347 12.82 21.65 -2.46
N LYS A 348 14.15 21.88 -2.50
CA LYS A 348 15.12 20.97 -1.86
C LYS A 348 14.82 20.73 -0.38
N LEU A 349 14.33 21.75 0.34
CA LEU A 349 13.94 21.62 1.74
C LEU A 349 12.76 20.67 1.90
N LEU A 350 11.74 20.76 1.04
CA LEU A 350 10.60 19.84 1.04
C LEU A 350 11.02 18.42 0.63
N HIS A 351 11.88 18.27 -0.38
CA HIS A 351 12.46 16.96 -0.73
C HIS A 351 13.12 16.30 0.49
N ARG A 352 13.96 17.07 1.20
CA ARG A 352 14.72 16.60 2.37
C ARG A 352 13.84 16.23 3.55
N LEU A 353 12.76 16.97 3.78
CA LEU A 353 11.87 16.75 4.93
C LEU A 353 10.69 15.81 4.63
N ARG A 354 10.30 15.60 3.36
CA ARG A 354 9.13 14.79 2.98
C ARG A 354 9.47 13.47 2.30
N ALA A 355 10.57 13.40 1.53
CA ALA A 355 11.05 12.17 0.90
C ALA A 355 12.40 11.68 1.48
N GLY A 356 13.08 12.51 2.27
CA GLY A 356 14.43 12.23 2.73
C GLY A 356 14.55 11.03 3.66
N LEU A 357 13.54 10.73 4.49
CA LEU A 357 13.57 9.57 5.38
C LEU A 357 13.49 8.23 4.62
N ILE A 358 12.57 8.11 3.66
CA ILE A 358 12.50 6.89 2.82
C ILE A 358 13.77 6.75 1.97
N LEU A 359 14.29 7.87 1.42
CA LEU A 359 15.54 7.85 0.67
C LEU A 359 16.75 7.48 1.54
N LYS A 360 16.77 7.89 2.82
CA LYS A 360 17.78 7.47 3.81
C LYS A 360 17.76 5.96 3.98
N ASP A 361 16.58 5.37 4.10
CA ASP A 361 16.42 3.94 4.29
C ASP A 361 16.88 3.13 3.07
N ILE A 362 16.48 3.55 1.85
CA ILE A 362 16.95 2.94 0.58
C ILE A 362 18.48 2.99 0.50
N ARG A 363 19.08 4.16 0.75
CA ARG A 363 20.55 4.34 0.73
C ARG A 363 21.24 3.45 1.74
N ARG A 364 20.70 3.35 2.96
CA ARG A 364 21.22 2.47 4.03
C ARG A 364 21.19 1.02 3.58
N ARG A 365 20.04 0.52 3.12
CA ARG A 365 19.89 -0.89 2.71
C ARG A 365 20.82 -1.25 1.55
N PHE A 366 20.97 -0.36 0.56
CA PHE A 366 21.91 -0.60 -0.54
C PHE A 366 23.36 -0.63 -0.06
N LYS A 367 23.75 0.25 0.87
CA LYS A 367 25.08 0.20 1.51
C LYS A 367 25.28 -1.13 2.25
N ASP A 368 24.34 -1.52 3.10
CA ASP A 368 24.43 -2.72 3.94
C ASP A 368 24.51 -4.01 3.12
N ILE A 369 23.82 -4.06 1.98
CA ILE A 369 23.84 -5.21 1.05
C ILE A 369 25.10 -5.22 0.19
N SER A 370 25.60 -4.05 -0.22
CA SER A 370 26.85 -3.93 -0.97
C SER A 370 28.11 -4.11 -0.12
N ALA A 371 27.98 -4.12 1.22
CA ALA A 371 29.10 -4.28 2.13
C ALA A 371 29.56 -5.75 2.20
N ASP A 372 30.87 -5.96 2.15
CA ASP A 372 31.52 -7.26 2.24
C ASP A 372 31.01 -8.06 3.46
N PRO A 373 30.47 -9.28 3.28
CA PRO A 373 30.04 -10.15 4.37
C PRO A 373 31.12 -10.37 5.45
N LEU A 374 32.41 -10.32 5.09
CA LEU A 374 33.53 -10.48 6.01
C LEU A 374 33.73 -9.29 6.97
N LYS A 375 33.12 -8.12 6.69
CA LYS A 375 33.18 -6.93 7.55
C LYS A 375 32.00 -6.81 8.53
N LYS A 376 31.01 -7.73 8.50
CA LYS A 376 29.86 -7.73 9.43
C LYS A 376 30.19 -8.11 10.89
N SER A 377 31.47 -8.27 11.25
CA SER A 377 31.91 -8.46 12.63
C SER A 377 32.25 -7.13 13.32
N SER A 378 31.27 -6.24 13.50
CA SER A 378 31.28 -5.20 14.54
C SER A 378 30.13 -4.20 14.32
N SER A 379 28.93 -4.55 14.78
CA SER A 379 28.05 -3.68 15.58
C SER A 379 26.61 -4.19 15.50
N TYR A 380 26.06 -4.55 16.68
CA TYR A 380 24.66 -4.93 16.94
C TYR A 380 24.12 -6.13 16.13
N LEU A 381 24.48 -7.33 16.58
CA LEU A 381 23.69 -8.54 16.32
C LEU A 381 22.77 -8.77 17.51
N GLU A 382 21.46 -8.71 17.28
CA GLU A 382 20.45 -9.24 18.19
C GLU A 382 20.59 -10.77 18.24
N GLU A 383 20.73 -11.30 19.45
CA GLU A 383 21.26 -12.63 19.76
C GLU A 383 20.29 -13.82 19.53
N ASN A 384 19.19 -13.67 18.75
CA ASN A 384 18.17 -14.72 18.64
C ASN A 384 17.60 -14.99 17.22
N SER A 385 18.28 -14.58 16.15
CA SER A 385 17.82 -14.87 14.78
C SER A 385 18.64 -16.00 14.13
N HIS A 386 17.93 -16.89 13.42
CA HIS A 386 18.47 -17.99 12.60
C HIS A 386 19.56 -17.50 11.62
N PRO A 387 20.49 -18.35 11.15
CA PRO A 387 21.68 -17.91 10.42
C PRO A 387 21.36 -17.03 9.19
N ASN A 388 21.64 -15.73 9.33
CA ASN A 388 21.86 -14.72 8.27
C ASN A 388 21.02 -14.86 6.99
N THR A 389 19.70 -14.83 7.08
CA THR A 389 18.84 -14.56 5.91
C THR A 389 18.99 -13.10 5.51
N VAL A 390 19.85 -12.82 4.51
CA VAL A 390 19.96 -11.50 3.91
C VAL A 390 18.63 -11.16 3.23
N LYS A 391 17.88 -10.19 3.78
CA LYS A 391 16.63 -9.68 3.19
C LYS A 391 16.96 -9.09 1.79
N LYS A 392 16.38 -9.65 0.73
CA LYS A 392 16.59 -9.25 -0.69
C LYS A 392 15.48 -8.34 -1.24
N LEU A 393 14.41 -8.14 -0.49
CA LEU A 393 13.23 -7.41 -0.91
C LEU A 393 12.72 -6.52 0.23
N PHE A 394 12.38 -5.28 -0.11
CA PHE A 394 11.72 -4.33 0.79
C PHE A 394 10.53 -3.73 0.06
N ILE A 395 9.35 -3.79 0.69
CA ILE A 395 8.11 -3.22 0.15
C ILE A 395 7.60 -2.18 1.14
N TYR A 396 7.25 -1.00 0.63
CA TYR A 396 6.67 0.09 1.40
C TYR A 396 5.32 0.46 0.80
N SER A 397 4.24 0.25 1.56
CA SER A 397 2.91 0.73 1.18
C SER A 397 2.72 2.16 1.68
N THR A 398 2.25 3.05 0.82
CA THR A 398 2.16 4.49 1.10
C THR A 398 1.08 5.16 0.23
N HIS A 399 1.16 6.49 0.05
CA HIS A 399 0.25 7.33 -0.69
C HIS A 399 0.92 7.92 -1.95
N ASP A 400 0.08 8.36 -2.88
CA ASP A 400 0.47 9.17 -4.06
C ASP A 400 1.40 10.33 -3.69
N THR A 401 1.14 11.00 -2.57
CA THR A 401 1.96 12.11 -2.07
C THR A 401 3.40 11.70 -1.83
N LEU A 402 3.69 10.50 -1.32
CA LEU A 402 5.08 10.07 -1.10
C LEU A 402 5.77 9.73 -2.41
N LEU A 403 5.04 9.07 -3.33
CA LEU A 403 5.56 8.79 -4.67
C LEU A 403 5.89 10.11 -5.39
N ALA A 404 4.99 11.07 -5.36
CA ALA A 404 5.21 12.40 -5.93
C ALA A 404 6.39 13.11 -5.25
N ALA A 405 6.49 13.09 -3.91
CA ALA A 405 7.59 13.68 -3.18
C ALA A 405 8.94 13.07 -3.58
N LEU A 406 9.00 11.73 -3.70
CA LEU A 406 10.22 11.02 -4.07
C LEU A 406 10.59 11.24 -5.55
N LEU A 407 9.61 11.22 -6.47
CA LEU A 407 9.84 11.53 -7.88
C LEU A 407 10.33 12.97 -8.09
N ASN A 408 9.77 13.94 -7.35
CA ASN A 408 10.25 15.33 -7.36
C ASN A 408 11.66 15.43 -6.78
N ALA A 409 11.92 14.79 -5.63
CA ALA A 409 13.24 14.75 -5.01
C ALA A 409 14.33 14.18 -5.94
N LEU A 410 13.96 13.18 -6.73
CA LEU A 410 14.85 12.54 -7.72
C LEU A 410 14.87 13.26 -9.07
N GLY A 411 14.06 14.30 -9.27
CA GLY A 411 14.02 15.09 -10.51
C GLY A 411 13.39 14.37 -11.71
N VAL A 412 12.51 13.39 -11.47
CA VAL A 412 11.88 12.55 -12.50
C VAL A 412 10.35 12.53 -12.41
N PHE A 413 9.74 13.48 -11.69
CA PHE A 413 8.29 13.65 -11.66
C PHE A 413 7.76 14.03 -13.04
N ASN A 414 6.78 13.27 -13.53
CA ASN A 414 6.27 13.36 -14.90
C ASN A 414 5.09 14.34 -15.08
N MET A 415 4.86 15.22 -14.09
CA MET A 415 3.72 16.14 -14.05
C MET A 415 2.37 15.43 -14.16
N GLN A 416 2.23 14.28 -13.49
CA GLN A 416 0.98 13.55 -13.34
C GLN A 416 0.84 13.08 -11.90
N ALA A 417 -0.38 13.12 -11.37
CA ALA A 417 -0.66 12.51 -10.08
C ALA A 417 -0.37 11.00 -10.16
N PRO A 418 0.36 10.41 -9.18
CA PRO A 418 0.60 8.98 -9.17
C PRO A 418 -0.70 8.18 -9.13
N PRO A 419 -1.01 7.34 -10.14
CA PRO A 419 -2.27 6.58 -10.19
C PRO A 419 -2.39 5.53 -9.08
N TYR A 420 -3.60 5.00 -8.86
CA TYR A 420 -3.82 3.92 -7.91
C TYR A 420 -2.94 2.71 -8.25
N GLY A 421 -2.39 2.08 -7.22
CA GLY A 421 -1.47 0.96 -7.39
C GLY A 421 -0.16 1.28 -8.13
N SER A 422 0.20 2.55 -8.32
CA SER A 422 1.49 2.91 -8.90
C SER A 422 2.65 2.56 -7.96
N SER A 423 3.82 2.24 -8.51
CA SER A 423 5.01 1.82 -7.76
C SER A 423 6.29 2.43 -8.30
N ILE A 424 7.16 2.90 -7.40
CA ILE A 424 8.56 3.20 -7.70
C ILE A 424 9.40 2.02 -7.28
N ILE A 425 10.20 1.49 -8.21
CA ILE A 425 10.99 0.27 -8.01
C ILE A 425 12.46 0.63 -8.15
N PHE A 426 13.26 0.33 -7.13
CA PHE A 426 14.72 0.39 -7.19
C PHE A 426 15.31 -1.01 -7.16
N GLU A 427 16.16 -1.30 -8.14
CA GLU A 427 16.90 -2.53 -8.26
C GLU A 427 18.38 -2.26 -8.03
N LEU A 428 18.99 -2.95 -7.05
CA LEU A 428 20.44 -3.01 -6.92
C LEU A 428 20.93 -4.24 -7.68
N HIS A 429 21.88 -4.03 -8.58
CA HIS A 429 22.53 -5.07 -9.39
C HIS A 429 24.01 -5.15 -9.03
N SER A 430 24.55 -6.37 -9.03
CA SER A 430 25.98 -6.62 -8.90
C SER A 430 26.53 -7.03 -10.27
N GLU A 431 27.53 -6.30 -10.76
CA GLU A 431 28.33 -6.75 -11.91
C GLU A 431 29.48 -7.64 -11.40
N ASN A 432 30.18 -7.22 -10.33
CA ASN A 432 31.23 -7.96 -9.60
C ASN A 432 31.06 -7.73 -8.07
N GLU A 433 31.86 -8.39 -7.20
CA GLU A 433 31.78 -8.23 -5.72
C GLU A 433 31.91 -6.77 -5.22
N SER A 434 32.59 -5.91 -5.97
CA SER A 434 32.86 -4.50 -5.59
C SER A 434 32.02 -3.47 -6.33
N ASP A 435 31.47 -3.80 -7.50
CA ASP A 435 30.82 -2.84 -8.40
C ASP A 435 29.31 -3.10 -8.47
N HIS A 436 28.57 -2.14 -7.92
CA HIS A 436 27.12 -2.16 -7.84
C HIS A 436 26.49 -1.03 -8.65
N ILE A 437 25.43 -1.36 -9.37
CA ILE A 437 24.63 -0.39 -10.13
C ILE A 437 23.18 -0.42 -9.64
N ILE A 438 22.49 0.70 -9.77
CA ILE A 438 21.09 0.87 -9.45
C ILE A 438 20.33 1.08 -10.76
N LYS A 439 19.21 0.38 -10.92
CA LYS A 439 18.18 0.71 -11.91
C LYS A 439 16.94 1.16 -11.15
N ALA A 440 16.22 2.13 -11.71
CA ALA A 440 14.99 2.64 -11.12
C ALA A 440 13.88 2.59 -12.16
N PHE A 441 12.67 2.24 -11.73
CA PHE A 441 11.51 2.12 -12.59
C PHE A 441 10.27 2.72 -11.93
N TYR A 442 9.30 3.10 -12.74
CA TYR A 442 8.00 3.60 -12.32
C TYR A 442 6.90 2.84 -13.03
N LEU A 443 6.16 2.04 -12.27
CA LEU A 443 4.93 1.42 -12.73
C LEU A 443 3.79 2.39 -12.44
N ASN A 444 3.25 3.03 -13.48
CA ASN A 444 2.26 4.10 -13.36
C ASN A 444 0.86 3.68 -13.82
N GLU A 445 0.61 2.39 -13.99
CA GLU A 445 -0.69 1.85 -14.36
C GLU A 445 -0.84 0.43 -13.79
N THR A 446 -2.07 0.03 -13.49
CA THR A 446 -2.37 -1.28 -12.91
C THR A 446 -2.54 -2.39 -13.95
N GLN A 447 -2.71 -2.04 -15.23
CA GLN A 447 -3.01 -2.98 -16.31
C GLN A 447 -1.77 -3.51 -17.03
N SER A 448 -0.59 -2.95 -16.74
CA SER A 448 0.68 -3.33 -17.39
C SER A 448 1.59 -4.00 -16.37
N GLU A 449 2.32 -5.02 -16.83
CA GLU A 449 3.43 -5.62 -16.06
C GLU A 449 4.78 -4.93 -16.36
N ASN A 450 4.81 -3.96 -17.29
CA ASN A 450 6.04 -3.36 -17.80
C ASN A 450 6.26 -1.97 -17.20
N PRO A 451 7.16 -1.82 -16.21
CA PRO A 451 7.41 -0.53 -15.58
C PRO A 451 8.32 0.36 -16.46
N TRP A 452 8.12 1.67 -16.39
CA TRP A 452 8.90 2.64 -17.16
C TRP A 452 10.26 2.90 -16.50
N PRO A 453 11.39 2.80 -17.23
CA PRO A 453 12.71 3.14 -16.67
C PRO A 453 12.78 4.62 -16.26
N LEU A 454 13.21 4.88 -15.02
CA LEU A 454 13.43 6.23 -14.50
C LEU A 454 14.89 6.66 -14.78
N LEU A 455 15.05 7.64 -15.67
CA LEU A 455 16.35 8.20 -16.05
C LEU A 455 16.80 9.29 -15.08
N LEU A 456 17.36 8.88 -13.95
CA LEU A 456 17.72 9.77 -12.84
C LEU A 456 18.75 10.86 -13.28
N PRO A 457 18.43 12.16 -13.17
CA PRO A 457 19.38 13.26 -13.40
C PRO A 457 20.63 13.17 -12.52
N THR A 458 20.48 12.68 -11.30
CA THR A 458 21.59 12.39 -10.37
C THR A 458 22.58 11.35 -10.93
N CYS A 459 22.23 10.68 -12.03
CA CYS A 459 23.00 9.63 -12.68
C CYS A 459 23.23 9.95 -14.17
N SER A 460 23.26 11.24 -14.52
CA SER A 460 23.39 11.73 -15.91
C SER A 460 22.30 11.17 -16.84
N SER A 461 21.12 10.85 -16.31
CA SER A 461 19.97 10.30 -17.03
C SER A 461 20.30 9.02 -17.83
N MET A 462 21.26 8.24 -17.35
CA MET A 462 21.56 6.91 -17.89
C MET A 462 20.52 5.88 -17.41
N LYS A 463 20.41 4.75 -18.14
CA LYS A 463 19.53 3.62 -17.77
C LYS A 463 19.93 2.91 -16.46
N TYR A 464 21.14 3.15 -15.98
CA TYR A 464 21.67 2.60 -14.74
C TYR A 464 22.55 3.65 -14.04
N CYS A 465 22.72 3.50 -12.73
CA CYS A 465 23.46 4.43 -11.91
C CYS A 465 24.46 3.70 -11.02
N LYS A 466 25.75 4.07 -11.04
CA LYS A 466 26.71 3.51 -10.08
C LYS A 466 26.27 3.84 -8.65
N LEU A 467 26.30 2.84 -7.75
CA LEU A 467 25.84 3.00 -6.37
C LEU A 467 26.54 4.18 -5.67
N GLY A 468 27.87 4.31 -5.82
CA GLY A 468 28.62 5.44 -5.23
C GLY A 468 28.15 6.82 -5.72
N VAL A 469 27.82 6.94 -7.01
CA VAL A 469 27.30 8.18 -7.62
C VAL A 469 25.91 8.50 -7.06
N PHE A 470 25.02 7.52 -7.01
CA PHE A 470 23.69 7.68 -6.42
C PHE A 470 23.79 8.13 -4.95
N LEU A 471 24.62 7.45 -4.16
CA LEU A 471 24.80 7.74 -2.74
C LEU A 471 25.33 9.16 -2.50
N HIS A 472 26.28 9.62 -3.32
CA HIS A 472 26.86 10.96 -3.21
C HIS A 472 25.85 12.04 -3.64
N ASN A 473 25.24 11.89 -4.81
CA ASN A 473 24.38 12.92 -5.39
C ASN A 473 23.02 13.05 -4.68
N THR A 474 22.64 12.06 -3.87
CA THR A 474 21.42 12.10 -3.03
C THR A 474 21.70 12.49 -1.58
N GLU A 475 22.95 12.82 -1.22
CA GLU A 475 23.33 13.10 0.17
C GLU A 475 22.62 14.32 0.76
N GLU A 476 22.51 15.40 0.00
CA GLU A 476 21.81 16.63 0.42
C GLU A 476 20.30 16.40 0.66
N LEU A 477 19.72 15.38 0.05
CA LEU A 477 18.29 15.09 0.15
C LEU A 477 17.93 14.29 1.42
N VAL A 478 18.91 13.87 2.21
CA VAL A 478 18.67 12.98 3.36
C VAL A 478 18.94 13.67 4.70
N PRO A 479 17.95 13.74 5.60
CA PRO A 479 18.10 14.39 6.89
C PRO A 479 19.07 13.62 7.81
N GLU A 480 19.89 14.35 8.55
CA GLU A 480 20.74 13.76 9.59
C GLU A 480 19.86 13.33 10.77
N ASN A 481 19.08 14.29 11.29
CA ASN A 481 18.07 14.07 12.32
C ASN A 481 16.79 14.81 11.92
N TRP A 482 15.84 14.07 11.36
CA TRP A 482 14.60 14.63 10.84
C TRP A 482 13.79 15.38 11.90
N ARG A 483 13.68 14.85 13.13
CA ARG A 483 12.97 15.51 14.23
C ARG A 483 13.56 16.88 14.53
N LYS A 484 14.90 16.95 14.68
CA LYS A 484 15.61 18.21 14.90
C LYS A 484 15.44 19.19 13.74
N GLU A 485 15.56 18.72 12.50
CA GLU A 485 15.37 19.55 11.30
C GLU A 485 13.91 20.04 11.15
N CYS A 486 12.93 19.27 11.61
CA CYS A 486 11.52 19.67 11.71
C CYS A 486 11.22 20.60 12.89
N GLY A 487 12.16 20.81 13.82
CA GLY A 487 11.93 21.60 15.03
C GLY A 487 11.10 20.87 16.10
N LEU A 488 11.07 19.55 16.07
CA LEU A 488 10.40 18.69 17.04
C LEU A 488 11.34 18.33 18.20
N PRO A 489 10.80 18.00 19.40
CA PRO A 489 11.60 17.51 20.51
C PRO A 489 12.39 16.25 20.12
N THR A 490 13.67 16.23 20.48
CA THR A 490 14.52 15.03 20.38
C THR A 490 14.12 14.03 21.47
N GLU A 491 14.33 12.73 21.23
CA GLU A 491 13.96 11.67 22.19
C GLU A 491 14.55 11.91 23.61
N ASP A 492 15.76 12.48 23.69
CA ASP A 492 16.44 12.86 24.94
C ASP A 492 15.84 14.05 25.71
N GLN A 493 14.86 14.76 25.13
CA GLN A 493 14.21 15.94 25.71
C GLN A 493 12.74 15.70 26.04
N THR A 494 12.25 14.47 25.87
CA THR A 494 11.03 14.08 26.58
C THR A 494 11.37 14.12 28.06
N PRO A 495 10.67 14.93 28.88
CA PRO A 495 10.74 14.72 30.32
C PRO A 495 10.35 13.25 30.51
N SER A 496 11.09 12.54 31.37
CA SER A 496 10.55 11.37 32.04
C SER A 496 9.34 11.82 32.86
N SER A 497 8.23 12.08 32.17
CA SER A 497 6.92 11.96 32.78
C SER A 497 6.88 10.51 33.21
N GLY A 498 7.04 10.30 34.51
CA GLY A 498 6.67 9.03 35.12
C GLY A 498 5.30 8.67 34.60
N LEU A 499 5.05 7.36 34.51
CA LEU A 499 3.71 6.82 34.46
C LEU A 499 2.90 7.48 35.59
N SER A 500 2.27 8.62 35.30
CA SER A 500 1.21 9.16 36.13
C SER A 500 0.05 8.26 35.81
N GLU A 501 -0.26 7.41 36.79
CA GLU A 501 -1.51 6.68 36.94
C GLU A 501 -2.64 7.40 36.20
N CYS A 502 -3.39 6.64 35.39
CA CYS A 502 -4.67 7.11 34.87
C CYS A 502 -5.42 7.82 36.00
N PRO A 503 -5.88 9.06 35.81
CA PRO A 503 -6.73 9.68 36.81
C PRO A 503 -7.94 8.76 37.00
N PRO A 504 -8.31 8.42 38.24
CA PRO A 504 -9.47 7.57 38.47
C PRO A 504 -10.69 8.26 37.85
N PRO A 505 -11.64 7.47 37.32
CA PRO A 505 -12.85 8.04 36.74
C PRO A 505 -13.50 8.97 37.75
N LEU A 506 -13.86 10.17 37.29
CA LEU A 506 -14.67 11.12 38.03
C LEU A 506 -15.89 10.38 38.60
N SER A 507 -15.85 10.11 39.90
CA SER A 507 -17.02 9.71 40.65
C SER A 507 -17.97 10.91 40.63
N LEU A 508 -18.94 10.87 39.71
CA LEU A 508 -20.17 11.64 39.87
C LEU A 508 -20.89 11.07 41.08
N HIS A 509 -20.48 11.52 42.26
CA HIS A 509 -21.37 11.50 43.42
C HIS A 509 -22.54 12.42 43.07
N GLY A 510 -23.74 11.84 43.07
CA GLY A 510 -24.97 12.56 42.88
C GLY A 510 -25.12 13.61 43.98
N GLU A 511 -25.10 14.87 43.57
CA GLU A 511 -25.76 16.02 44.19
C GLU A 511 -25.54 17.22 43.26
N ASP A 512 -26.31 17.28 42.16
CA ASP A 512 -26.69 18.54 41.49
C ASP A 512 -27.73 18.29 40.37
N ILE A 513 -28.74 17.45 40.67
CA ILE A 513 -30.01 17.45 39.95
C ILE A 513 -30.95 18.37 40.72
N LYS A 514 -30.96 19.66 40.35
CA LYS A 514 -32.07 20.63 40.48
C LYS A 514 -31.53 22.04 40.21
N LYS A 515 -31.56 22.49 38.95
CA LYS A 515 -31.74 23.90 38.52
C LYS A 515 -31.41 24.06 37.03
N THR A 516 -32.19 23.42 36.15
CA THR A 516 -32.24 23.82 34.72
C THR A 516 -33.49 23.29 34.01
N GLU A 517 -34.60 23.16 34.72
CA GLU A 517 -35.94 23.08 34.13
C GLU A 517 -36.72 24.32 34.61
N GLU A 518 -36.46 25.46 33.97
CA GLU A 518 -37.33 26.66 33.95
C GLU A 518 -36.57 27.77 33.19
N LYS A 519 -36.78 27.82 31.87
CA LYS A 519 -36.76 29.02 30.99
C LYS A 519 -36.54 28.61 29.53
N HIS A 520 -37.60 28.07 28.93
CA HIS A 520 -37.87 28.23 27.50
C HIS A 520 -39.37 28.47 27.34
N GLU A 521 -39.82 29.62 27.82
CA GLU A 521 -40.98 30.35 27.31
C GLU A 521 -40.52 31.81 27.16
N GLU A 522 -40.89 32.42 26.02
CA GLU A 522 -40.68 33.83 25.61
C GLU A 522 -39.29 34.22 25.04
N LEU A 523 -39.10 33.99 23.73
CA LEU A 523 -39.04 35.02 22.65
C LEU A 523 -38.56 34.43 21.32
#